data_AF-A0AA40T3C5-F1
#
_entry.id   AF-A0AA40T3C5-F1
#
_cell.length_a   1.000
_cell.length_b   1.000
_cell.length_c   1.000
_cell.angle_alpha   90.00
_cell.angle_beta   90.00
_cell.angle_gamma   90.00
#
_symmetry.space_group_name_H-M   'P 1'
#
loop_
_entity.id
_entity.type
_entity.pdbx_description
1 polymer ?
#
loop_
_entity_poly.entity_id
_entity_poly.type
_entity_poly.pdbx_seq_one_letter_code
_entity_poly.pdbx_strand_id
1 'polypeptide(L)'
;MKTLHKAQLQLVHLLAPETIALVRLNTQLATTTLVPFEQFSVGGIESVRGYRQDFLLADNGVFASAEIQVPILRAGGTLQVIPFADFGIGWNSGTENPDSNTVASVGLGLQWRGGERFTARVDWGIPLVDVDSDGRTWQENGVYFSVIYNAF
;
A
#
# COMPACT_ATOMS: atom_id res chain seq x y z
N MET A 1 -6.30 2.42 -31.52
CA MET A 1 -5.61 1.20 -31.04
C MET A 1 -5.44 1.36 -29.54
N LYS A 2 -5.97 0.45 -28.73
CA LYS A 2 -5.93 0.54 -27.27
C LYS A 2 -4.55 0.12 -26.76
N THR A 3 -3.89 0.96 -25.97
CA THR A 3 -2.58 0.67 -25.39
C THR A 3 -2.61 0.91 -23.89
N LEU A 4 -2.04 -0.04 -23.13
CA LEU A 4 -1.94 -0.01 -21.68
C LEU A 4 -0.48 -0.28 -21.30
N HIS A 5 0.10 0.63 -20.52
CA HIS A 5 1.46 0.53 -20.02
C HIS A 5 1.43 0.45 -18.50
N LYS A 6 2.15 -0.52 -17.93
CA LYS A 6 2.33 -0.65 -16.48
C LYS A 6 3.81 -0.69 -16.16
N ALA A 7 4.22 -0.01 -15.10
CA ALA A 7 5.57 -0.10 -14.57
C ALA A 7 5.53 -0.21 -13.05
N GLN A 8 6.44 -1.02 -12.51
CA GLN A 8 6.59 -1.26 -11.08
C GLN A 8 8.08 -1.17 -10.73
N LEU A 9 8.40 -0.37 -9.72
CA LEU A 9 9.75 -0.14 -9.25
C LEU A 9 9.79 -0.35 -7.74
N GLN A 10 10.79 -1.09 -7.29
CA GLN A 10 11.03 -1.35 -5.88
C GLN A 10 12.50 -1.13 -5.57
N LEU A 11 12.77 -0.26 -4.60
CA LEU A 11 14.09 0.06 -4.11
C LEU A 11 14.21 -0.37 -2.65
N VAL A 12 15.26 -1.14 -2.36
CA VAL A 12 15.59 -1.58 -1.00
C VAL A 12 16.96 -1.01 -0.65
N HIS A 13 17.04 -0.31 0.48
CA HIS A 13 18.27 0.30 0.94
C HIS A 13 18.52 0.00 2.42
N LEU A 14 19.75 -0.37 2.77
CA LEU A 14 20.14 -0.61 4.16
C LEU A 14 20.56 0.73 4.78
N LEU A 15 19.73 1.30 5.66
CA LEU A 15 19.99 2.59 6.30
C LEU A 15 20.98 2.48 7.47
N ALA A 16 20.92 1.38 8.19
CA ALA A 16 21.76 1.05 9.34
C ALA A 16 21.83 -0.48 9.45
N PRO A 17 22.69 -1.07 10.31
CA PRO A 17 22.68 -2.51 10.52
C PRO A 17 21.26 -3.00 10.76
N GLU A 18 20.78 -3.84 9.84
CA GLU A 18 19.47 -4.51 9.89
C GLU A 18 18.24 -3.58 9.80
N THR A 19 18.44 -2.27 9.55
CA THR A 19 17.36 -1.31 9.28
C THR A 19 17.23 -1.09 7.78
N ILE A 20 16.06 -1.40 7.23
CA ILE A 20 15.81 -1.39 5.79
C ILE A 20 14.83 -0.29 5.44
N ALA A 21 15.19 0.59 4.50
CA ALA A 21 14.23 1.40 3.78
C ALA A 21 13.73 0.64 2.55
N LEU A 22 12.42 0.67 2.35
CA LEU A 22 11.74 0.12 1.18
C LEU A 22 10.95 1.24 0.53
N VAL A 23 11.18 1.48 -0.76
CA VAL A 23 10.37 2.39 -1.57
C VAL A 23 9.76 1.60 -2.71
N ARG A 24 8.45 1.76 -2.92
CA ARG A 24 7.70 1.14 -4.02
C ARG A 24 7.03 2.24 -4.84
N LEU A 25 7.04 2.09 -6.16
CA LEU A 25 6.37 2.96 -7.11
C LEU A 25 5.70 2.10 -8.19
N ASN A 26 4.39 2.19 -8.30
CA ASN A 26 3.60 1.54 -9.34
C ASN A 26 2.89 2.60 -10.18
N THR A 27 2.90 2.45 -11.50
CA THR A 27 2.21 3.35 -12.41
C THR A 27 1.51 2.60 -13.52
N GLN A 28 0.37 3.12 -13.95
CA GLN A 28 -0.41 2.65 -15.07
C GLN A 28 -0.82 3.83 -15.96
N LEU A 29 -0.60 3.70 -17.26
CA LEU A 29 -0.96 4.69 -18.27
C LEU A 29 -1.72 4.02 -19.42
N ALA A 30 -2.90 4.57 -19.73
CA ALA A 30 -3.84 4.06 -20.72
C ALA A 30 -4.22 5.16 -21.74
N THR A 31 -4.17 4.82 -23.02
CA THR A 31 -4.50 5.75 -24.12
C THR A 31 -6.00 5.91 -24.37
N THR A 32 -6.84 5.10 -23.72
CA THR A 32 -8.30 5.08 -23.85
C THR A 32 -8.95 4.82 -22.50
N THR A 33 -10.24 5.11 -22.38
CA THR A 33 -11.06 4.67 -21.24
C THR A 33 -10.98 3.15 -21.07
N LEU A 34 -10.80 2.70 -19.83
CA LEU A 34 -10.72 1.29 -19.47
C LEU A 34 -12.02 0.84 -18.82
N VAL A 35 -12.30 -0.47 -18.89
CA VAL A 35 -13.39 -1.06 -18.11
C VAL A 35 -12.93 -1.27 -16.66
N PRO A 36 -13.84 -1.29 -15.67
CA PRO A 36 -13.47 -1.25 -14.25
C PRO A 36 -12.44 -2.30 -13.80
N PHE A 37 -12.44 -3.50 -14.38
CA PHE A 37 -11.49 -4.54 -14.01
C PHE A 37 -10.05 -4.29 -14.48
N GLU A 38 -9.86 -3.41 -15.48
CA GLU A 38 -8.54 -3.02 -16.00
C GLU A 38 -8.03 -1.72 -15.40
N GLN A 39 -8.91 -0.96 -14.75
CA GLN A 39 -8.59 0.31 -14.13
C GLN A 39 -7.55 0.12 -13.02
N PHE A 40 -6.75 1.16 -12.84
CA PHE A 40 -5.81 1.27 -11.74
C PHE A 40 -6.61 1.47 -10.45
N SER A 41 -6.41 0.55 -9.52
CA SER A 41 -7.02 0.58 -8.20
C SER A 41 -6.07 1.17 -7.18
N VAL A 42 -6.56 2.13 -6.40
CA VAL A 42 -5.85 2.75 -5.29
C VAL A 42 -6.68 2.64 -4.02
N GLY A 43 -6.05 2.17 -2.95
CA GLY A 43 -6.67 1.92 -1.65
C GLY A 43 -6.66 0.45 -1.27
N GLY A 44 -6.43 0.18 0.02
CA GLY A 44 -6.33 -1.18 0.57
C GLY A 44 -4.90 -1.59 0.92
N ILE A 45 -4.73 -2.86 1.30
CA ILE A 45 -3.49 -3.36 1.93
C ILE A 45 -2.26 -3.37 0.99
N GLU A 46 -2.49 -3.62 -0.30
CA GLU A 46 -1.43 -3.67 -1.33
C GLU A 46 -1.19 -2.30 -2.00
N SER A 47 -1.88 -1.26 -1.55
CA SER A 47 -1.84 0.10 -2.10
C SER A 47 -1.79 1.09 -0.94
N VAL A 48 -2.62 2.15 -0.98
CA VAL A 48 -2.69 3.15 0.09
C VAL A 48 -3.47 2.58 1.27
N ARG A 49 -2.73 2.13 2.29
CA ARG A 49 -3.32 1.57 3.53
C ARG A 49 -4.13 2.63 4.27
N GLY A 50 -5.16 2.22 4.98
CA GLY A 50 -6.07 3.14 5.68
C GLY A 50 -7.29 3.54 4.86
N TYR A 51 -7.28 3.25 3.56
CA TYR A 51 -8.46 3.38 2.69
C TYR A 51 -9.06 2.00 2.44
N ARG A 52 -10.36 1.98 2.14
CA ARG A 52 -11.03 0.76 1.68
C ARG A 52 -10.39 0.25 0.38
N GLN A 53 -10.49 -1.06 0.16
CA GLN A 53 -10.03 -1.69 -1.07
C GLN A 53 -10.76 -1.07 -2.27
N ASP A 54 -10.00 -0.78 -3.33
CA ASP A 54 -10.52 -0.21 -4.59
C ASP A 54 -11.29 1.10 -4.38
N PHE A 55 -10.88 1.90 -3.38
CA PHE A 55 -11.50 3.18 -3.06
C PHE A 55 -11.49 4.14 -4.25
N LEU A 56 -10.36 4.22 -4.96
CA LEU A 56 -10.19 5.03 -6.16
C LEU A 56 -9.91 4.11 -7.35
N LEU A 57 -10.80 4.14 -8.33
CA LEU A 57 -10.67 3.44 -9.61
C LEU A 57 -10.53 4.46 -10.73
N ALA A 58 -9.46 4.35 -11.52
CA ALA A 58 -9.22 5.25 -12.64
C ALA A 58 -8.47 4.56 -13.79
N ASP A 59 -8.56 5.08 -15.01
CA ASP A 59 -7.87 4.49 -16.17
C ASP A 59 -6.34 4.51 -16.02
N ASN A 60 -5.83 5.62 -15.46
CA ASN A 60 -4.43 5.86 -15.19
C ASN A 60 -4.23 6.08 -13.69
N GLY A 61 -3.02 5.82 -13.22
CA GLY A 61 -2.65 6.22 -11.88
C GLY A 61 -1.21 5.96 -11.52
N VAL A 62 -0.86 6.47 -10.35
CA VAL A 62 0.44 6.29 -9.71
C VAL A 62 0.21 5.98 -8.24
N PHE A 63 0.95 5.01 -7.73
CA PHE A 63 1.02 4.66 -6.33
C PHE A 63 2.48 4.70 -5.89
N ALA A 64 2.75 5.35 -4.77
CA ALA A 64 4.05 5.37 -4.14
C ALA A 64 3.92 4.98 -2.65
N SER A 65 4.89 4.24 -2.15
CA SER A 65 4.95 3.82 -0.75
C SER A 65 6.38 3.87 -0.26
N ALA A 66 6.58 4.40 0.94
CA ALA A 66 7.86 4.40 1.64
C ALA A 66 7.69 3.76 3.00
N GLU A 67 8.53 2.76 3.31
CA GLU A 67 8.56 2.06 4.59
C GLU A 67 9.97 2.05 5.16
N ILE A 68 10.10 2.13 6.48
CA ILE A 68 11.37 1.93 7.17
C ILE A 68 11.19 0.81 8.18
N GLN A 69 11.85 -0.33 7.97
CA GLN A 69 11.78 -1.49 8.86
C GLN A 69 12.91 -1.40 9.90
N VAL A 70 12.56 -1.06 11.13
CA VAL A 70 13.51 -0.89 12.24
C VAL A 70 13.40 -2.09 13.20
N PRO A 71 14.45 -2.91 13.36
CA PRO A 71 14.46 -3.97 14.36
C PRO A 71 14.58 -3.39 15.76
N ILE A 72 13.63 -3.72 16.64
CA ILE A 72 13.58 -3.18 18.01
C ILE A 72 13.87 -4.22 19.08
N LEU A 73 13.67 -5.51 18.81
CA LEU A 73 13.90 -6.58 19.78
C LEU A 73 14.28 -7.90 19.10
N ARG A 74 15.17 -8.66 19.74
CA ARG A 74 15.51 -10.05 19.40
C ARG A 74 15.17 -10.98 20.55
N ALA A 75 14.20 -11.88 20.35
CA ALA A 75 13.78 -12.84 21.38
C ALA A 75 13.25 -14.14 20.76
N GLY A 76 14.13 -14.99 20.20
CA GLY A 76 13.70 -16.18 19.44
C GLY A 76 13.11 -15.85 18.05
N GLY A 77 13.20 -14.58 17.67
CA GLY A 77 12.76 -13.96 16.42
C GLY A 77 13.11 -12.48 16.47
N THR A 78 12.84 -11.75 15.39
CA THR A 78 13.09 -10.29 15.31
C THR A 78 11.77 -9.55 15.27
N LEU A 79 11.54 -8.67 16.24
CA LEU A 79 10.44 -7.70 16.23
C LEU A 79 10.90 -6.44 15.52
N GLN A 80 10.10 -5.96 14.57
CA GLN A 80 10.36 -4.76 13.79
C GLN A 80 9.18 -3.81 13.88
N VAL A 81 9.49 -2.52 14.00
CA VAL A 81 8.53 -1.43 13.84
C VAL A 81 8.73 -0.85 12.45
N ILE A 82 7.62 -0.56 11.77
CA ILE A 82 7.60 -0.19 10.36
C ILE A 82 6.75 1.07 10.18
N PRO A 83 7.26 2.28 10.47
CA PRO A 83 6.60 3.48 9.98
C PRO A 83 6.52 3.46 8.46
N PHE A 84 5.38 3.90 7.94
CA PHE A 84 5.16 4.01 6.51
C PHE A 84 4.37 5.26 6.12
N ALA A 85 4.54 5.65 4.87
CA ALA A 85 3.72 6.66 4.20
C ALA A 85 3.36 6.15 2.81
N ASP A 86 2.08 6.21 2.47
CA ASP A 86 1.56 5.81 1.17
C ASP A 86 0.88 6.99 0.48
N PHE A 87 0.99 7.03 -0.84
CA PHE A 87 0.38 8.06 -1.67
C PHE A 87 -0.12 7.42 -2.95
N GLY A 88 -1.29 7.85 -3.42
CA GLY A 88 -1.85 7.40 -4.68
C GLY A 88 -2.68 8.47 -5.36
N ILE A 89 -2.60 8.49 -6.68
CA ILE A 89 -3.35 9.42 -7.53
C ILE A 89 -3.84 8.67 -8.76
N GLY A 90 -5.08 8.95 -9.17
CA GLY A 90 -5.74 8.32 -10.31
C GLY A 90 -6.48 9.33 -11.16
N TRP A 91 -6.45 9.15 -12.48
CA TRP A 91 -7.16 10.02 -13.42
C TRP A 91 -7.66 9.24 -14.64
N ASN A 92 -8.77 9.70 -15.21
CA ASN A 92 -9.42 9.05 -16.33
C ASN A 92 -8.98 9.63 -17.68
N SER A 93 -9.02 8.79 -18.72
CA SER A 93 -8.76 9.18 -20.09
C SER A 93 -10.10 9.41 -20.81
N GLY A 94 -10.52 10.68 -20.91
CA GLY A 94 -11.69 11.08 -21.71
C GLY A 94 -13.05 11.07 -21.01
N THR A 95 -13.10 10.70 -19.73
CA THR A 95 -14.27 10.88 -18.85
C THR A 95 -13.92 11.81 -17.69
N GLU A 96 -14.92 12.22 -16.92
CA GLU A 96 -14.70 13.03 -15.72
C GLU A 96 -13.84 12.27 -14.70
N ASN A 97 -12.98 12.99 -14.00
CA ASN A 97 -12.14 12.41 -12.96
C ASN A 97 -12.99 12.05 -11.74
N PRO A 98 -12.57 11.07 -10.93
CA PRO A 98 -13.20 10.80 -9.63
C PRO A 98 -13.19 12.06 -8.74
N ASP A 99 -14.25 12.26 -7.95
CA ASP A 99 -14.41 13.43 -7.07
C ASP A 99 -13.21 13.63 -6.12
N SER A 100 -12.62 12.53 -5.66
CA SER A 100 -11.32 12.49 -4.99
C SER A 100 -10.34 11.70 -5.84
N ASN A 101 -9.47 12.41 -6.56
CA ASN A 101 -8.47 11.79 -7.44
C ASN A 101 -7.17 11.42 -6.73
N THR A 102 -7.00 11.81 -5.47
CA THR A 102 -5.76 11.67 -4.71
C THR A 102 -6.07 11.14 -3.31
N VAL A 103 -5.26 10.20 -2.85
CA VAL A 103 -5.33 9.63 -1.51
C VAL A 103 -3.93 9.51 -0.94
N ALA A 104 -3.82 9.71 0.37
CA ALA A 104 -2.55 9.62 1.08
C ALA A 104 -2.78 9.08 2.49
N SER A 105 -1.83 8.32 3.01
CA SER A 105 -1.89 7.82 4.38
C SER A 105 -0.51 7.77 5.01
N VAL A 106 -0.51 7.74 6.33
CA VAL A 106 0.65 7.41 7.14
C VAL A 106 0.24 6.34 8.13
N GLY A 107 1.21 5.57 8.60
CA GLY A 107 0.88 4.53 9.54
C GLY A 107 2.07 3.87 10.17
N LEU A 108 1.76 2.87 10.98
CA LEU A 108 2.73 2.10 11.73
C LEU A 108 2.42 0.61 11.59
N GLY A 109 3.43 -0.12 11.14
CA GLY A 109 3.46 -1.57 11.12
C GLY A 109 4.23 -2.14 12.30
N LEU A 110 3.79 -3.29 12.78
CA LEU A 110 4.52 -4.14 13.71
C LEU A 110 4.69 -5.51 13.06
N GLN A 111 5.92 -5.98 12.94
CA GLN A 111 6.23 -7.24 12.28
C GLN A 111 7.12 -8.12 13.16
N TRP A 112 6.72 -9.37 13.34
CA TRP A 112 7.52 -10.40 13.99
C TRP A 112 8.00 -11.43 12.96
N ARG A 113 9.32 -11.64 12.90
CA ARG A 113 9.95 -12.67 12.08
C ARG A 113 10.56 -13.76 12.96
N GLY A 114 9.89 -14.90 13.06
CA GLY A 114 10.35 -16.09 13.80
C GLY A 114 11.21 -17.00 12.93
N GLY A 115 12.47 -16.63 12.72
CA GLY A 115 13.36 -17.32 11.77
C GLY A 115 12.90 -17.14 10.33
N GLU A 116 13.13 -18.14 9.48
CA GLU A 116 12.76 -18.10 8.05
C GLU A 116 11.33 -18.61 7.76
N ARG A 117 10.67 -19.20 8.78
CA ARG A 117 9.43 -19.96 8.60
C ARG A 117 8.16 -19.22 9.01
N PHE A 118 8.27 -18.16 9.80
CA PHE A 118 7.10 -17.48 10.35
C PHE A 118 7.25 -15.97 10.29
N THR A 119 6.31 -15.30 9.65
CA THR A 119 6.16 -13.84 9.68
C THR A 119 4.74 -13.49 10.06
N ALA A 120 4.58 -12.68 11.11
CA ALA A 120 3.31 -12.04 11.44
C ALA A 120 3.48 -10.53 11.32
N ARG A 121 2.55 -9.85 10.66
CA ARG A 121 2.56 -8.40 10.48
C ARG A 121 1.19 -7.83 10.79
N VAL A 122 1.17 -6.70 11.48
CA VAL A 122 -0.02 -5.90 11.70
C VAL A 122 0.32 -4.49 11.28
N ASP A 123 -0.47 -3.90 10.38
CA ASP A 123 -0.32 -2.53 9.93
C ASP A 123 -1.54 -1.72 10.35
N TRP A 124 -1.29 -0.52 10.87
CA TRP A 124 -2.34 0.45 11.14
C TRP A 124 -2.08 1.70 10.32
N GLY A 125 -2.92 1.94 9.32
CA GLY A 125 -2.89 3.10 8.44
C GLY A 125 -3.95 4.13 8.82
N ILE A 126 -3.56 5.40 8.80
CA ILE A 126 -4.41 6.55 9.08
C ILE A 126 -4.55 7.33 7.75
N PRO A 127 -5.77 7.43 7.18
CA PRO A 127 -5.99 8.23 5.98
C PRO A 127 -5.78 9.71 6.30
N LEU A 128 -5.08 10.41 5.40
CA LEU A 128 -4.81 11.85 5.49
C LEU A 128 -5.74 12.72 4.64
N VAL A 129 -6.46 12.11 3.71
CA VAL A 129 -7.51 12.76 2.92
C VAL A 129 -8.83 12.33 3.52
N ASP A 130 -9.73 13.30 3.72
CA ASP A 130 -11.04 13.04 4.32
C ASP A 130 -11.88 12.20 3.36
N VAL A 131 -12.48 11.15 3.89
CA VAL A 131 -13.31 10.23 3.14
C VAL A 131 -14.55 9.95 3.96
N ASP A 132 -15.72 10.30 3.42
CA ASP A 132 -16.99 9.90 4.01
C ASP A 132 -17.08 8.37 4.01
N SER A 133 -16.75 7.76 5.16
CA SER A 133 -16.87 6.33 5.38
C SER A 133 -17.93 6.09 6.44
N ASP A 134 -19.14 5.71 6.00
CA ASP A 134 -20.29 5.44 6.87
C ASP A 134 -20.22 4.08 7.60
N GLY A 135 -19.13 3.32 7.45
CA GLY A 135 -19.01 1.95 7.96
C GLY A 135 -18.26 1.82 9.30
N ARG A 136 -18.53 0.72 10.01
CA ARG A 136 -18.01 0.37 11.34
C ARG A 136 -17.10 -0.87 11.32
N THR A 137 -16.30 -1.07 10.28
CA THR A 137 -15.41 -2.24 10.16
C THR A 137 -13.96 -1.92 10.55
N TRP A 138 -13.20 -2.95 10.95
CA TRP A 138 -11.79 -2.80 11.32
C TRP A 138 -10.90 -2.36 10.14
N GLN A 139 -11.30 -2.73 8.91
CA GLN A 139 -10.65 -2.26 7.68
C GLN A 139 -10.91 -0.77 7.41
N GLU A 140 -12.07 -0.24 7.77
CA GLU A 140 -12.36 1.20 7.73
C GLU A 140 -11.58 1.97 8.81
N ASN A 141 -11.23 1.31 9.92
CA ASN A 141 -10.26 1.84 10.88
C ASN A 141 -8.79 1.70 10.43
N GLY A 142 -8.55 1.19 9.21
CA GLY A 142 -7.22 1.09 8.62
C GLY A 142 -6.31 0.03 9.23
N VAL A 143 -6.87 -0.97 9.93
CA VAL A 143 -6.10 -2.05 10.54
C VAL A 143 -6.05 -3.27 9.61
N TYR A 144 -4.84 -3.73 9.32
CA TYR A 144 -4.58 -4.90 8.51
C TYR A 144 -3.68 -5.89 9.26
N PHE A 145 -3.88 -7.18 9.03
CA PHE A 145 -3.02 -8.22 9.58
C PHE A 145 -2.69 -9.26 8.52
N SER A 146 -1.48 -9.80 8.57
CA SER A 146 -1.05 -10.92 7.75
C SER A 146 -0.21 -11.89 8.57
N VAL A 147 -0.38 -13.18 8.29
CA VAL A 147 0.40 -14.25 8.90
C VAL A 147 0.84 -15.17 7.77
N ILE A 148 2.15 -15.33 7.62
CA ILE A 148 2.78 -16.16 6.62
C ILE A 148 3.57 -17.25 7.35
N TYR A 149 3.27 -18.50 7.01
CA TYR A 149 3.98 -19.67 7.53
C TYR A 149 4.50 -20.51 6.37
N ASN A 150 5.81 -20.71 6.32
CA ASN A 150 6.48 -21.55 5.33
C ASN A 150 6.83 -22.89 5.97
N ALA A 151 6.15 -23.95 5.53
CA ALA A 151 6.28 -25.29 6.09
C ALA A 151 7.45 -26.11 5.49
N PHE A 152 7.94 -25.75 4.30
CA PHE A 152 8.96 -26.47 3.54
C PHE A 152 9.84 -25.49 2.75
#